data_AF-A0A8C9RS71-F1
#
_entry.id   AF-A0A8C9RS71-F1
#
_cell.length_a   1.000
_cell.length_b   1.000
_cell.length_c   1.000
_cell.angle_alpha   90.00
_cell.angle_beta   90.00
_cell.angle_gamma   90.00
#
_symmetry.space_group_name_H-M   'P 1'
#
loop_
_entity.id
_entity.type
_entity.pdbx_description
1 polymer ?
#
loop_
_entity_poly.entity_id
_entity_poly.type
_entity_poly.pdbx_seq_one_letter_code
_entity_poly.pdbx_strand_id
1 'polypeptide(L)'
;MISNLVADVSSQLHIYGYKALAGEKFIMQCASPYHSHLFNLSESLEKSITWLRYDGVGVLPIDSESIVQQGNFLKFTNVEEKHAGDYLCYSGKERLHFRLDVIPRNGTGCKDHGDSQVTFITGKGGRISCPGVSCYTSPPEVVTWYKGDRSAKDLLLVGRDLKITGTVLLLKTVYLSDKAVFTCDFNYTDGITWTVRRLVEVAVVAEERELLPQILYPYKNCIEEAELGKPKILTCKVQFAFQREFKPVIKWLISYHNGSEEELEMDYCHEDHKSFGEKTITQTARLQQVNIRHLAASFTCFAQNSRGNVTSTLRLTRRPEALQRLEVIIAPVVVLILVTGASVVVQLYRMEIFLLCRAYLPFQVSTAAGKEFDAFVSYTMSSSLEEEVGDVTGEALGLCYLPRVLEQQWEYKLCLLERDLDPGGSYTEEVVRSIQRSQRVICLLNASYLMSPCLFELETALKTLQADVHLKVILVWISTPPAHLRSLPLPRLVRAALRVLPTLHWSPADSTCSETRFWKVLRVAMPKTKVLHCTSSTSGHS
;
A
#
# COMPACT_ATOMS: atom_id res chain seq x y z
N MET A 1 11.88 -37.52 -32.26
CA MET A 1 12.35 -38.62 -31.38
C MET A 1 11.35 -39.78 -31.42
N ILE A 2 10.99 -40.26 -32.62
CA ILE A 2 9.93 -41.27 -32.86
C ILE A 2 10.51 -42.56 -33.48
N SER A 3 11.83 -42.63 -33.74
CA SER A 3 12.42 -43.68 -34.56
C SER A 3 13.12 -44.83 -33.80
N ASN A 4 12.94 -44.98 -32.48
CA ASN A 4 13.66 -46.01 -31.69
C ASN A 4 12.76 -46.90 -30.80
N LEU A 5 11.46 -47.05 -31.11
CA LEU A 5 10.53 -47.89 -30.33
C LEU A 5 10.22 -49.26 -30.96
N VAL A 6 11.01 -49.69 -31.94
CA VAL A 6 10.88 -51.02 -32.56
C VAL A 6 12.18 -51.81 -32.35
N ALA A 7 12.41 -52.21 -31.11
CA ALA A 7 13.28 -53.35 -30.83
C ALA A 7 12.96 -53.91 -29.44
N ASP A 8 12.56 -55.18 -29.45
CA ASP A 8 12.83 -56.19 -28.44
C ASP A 8 11.66 -56.70 -27.55
N VAL A 9 11.73 -58.03 -27.41
CA VAL A 9 11.16 -58.96 -26.44
C VAL A 9 9.73 -59.49 -26.65
N SER A 10 9.72 -60.66 -27.29
CA SER A 10 8.81 -61.79 -27.10
C SER A 10 8.60 -62.13 -25.62
N SER A 11 7.60 -61.51 -25.00
CA SER A 11 6.93 -62.00 -23.80
C SER A 11 5.43 -61.96 -24.07
N GLN A 12 4.70 -63.02 -23.72
CA GLN A 12 3.24 -63.06 -23.88
C GLN A 12 2.63 -61.87 -23.15
N LEU A 13 2.25 -60.84 -23.91
CA LEU A 13 1.70 -59.61 -23.38
C LEU A 13 0.26 -59.92 -22.97
N HIS A 14 -0.04 -59.82 -21.67
CA HIS A 14 -1.39 -60.01 -21.18
C HIS A 14 -2.29 -58.88 -21.73
N ILE A 15 -3.32 -59.26 -22.49
CA ILE A 15 -4.25 -58.31 -23.11
C ILE A 15 -5.37 -58.02 -22.11
N TYR A 16 -5.48 -56.76 -21.71
CA TYR A 16 -6.55 -56.31 -20.83
C TYR A 16 -7.74 -55.82 -21.65
N GLY A 17 -8.85 -56.58 -21.63
CA GLY A 17 -10.07 -56.23 -22.35
C GLY A 17 -10.90 -55.20 -21.60
N TYR A 18 -11.28 -54.11 -22.25
CA TYR A 18 -12.29 -53.16 -21.82
C TYR A 18 -13.50 -53.20 -22.75
N LYS A 19 -14.70 -53.08 -22.17
CA LYS A 19 -15.94 -53.03 -22.94
C LYS A 19 -16.75 -51.79 -22.55
N ALA A 20 -17.08 -50.96 -23.53
CA ALA A 20 -17.78 -49.69 -23.36
C ALA A 20 -19.08 -49.64 -24.19
N LEU A 21 -20.00 -48.76 -23.81
CA LEU A 21 -21.19 -48.46 -24.63
C LEU A 21 -20.92 -47.19 -25.43
N ALA A 22 -21.32 -47.19 -26.70
CA ALA A 22 -21.28 -45.98 -27.52
C ALA A 22 -22.14 -44.87 -26.88
N GLY A 23 -21.75 -43.60 -27.00
CA GLY A 23 -22.51 -42.47 -26.43
C GLY A 23 -22.13 -42.08 -24.99
N GLU A 24 -21.25 -42.84 -24.33
CA GLU A 24 -20.90 -42.60 -22.91
C GLU A 24 -19.49 -42.04 -22.72
N LYS A 25 -19.30 -41.33 -21.60
CA LYS A 25 -17.97 -40.99 -21.10
C LYS A 25 -17.27 -42.29 -20.67
N PHE A 26 -16.00 -42.44 -21.01
CA PHE A 26 -15.22 -43.63 -20.65
C PHE A 26 -13.78 -43.28 -20.34
N ILE A 27 -13.13 -44.06 -19.49
CA ILE A 27 -11.72 -43.85 -19.14
C ILE A 27 -10.95 -45.17 -19.15
N MET A 28 -9.87 -45.19 -19.92
CA MET A 28 -8.91 -46.31 -19.97
C MET A 28 -7.64 -45.93 -19.22
N GLN A 29 -7.23 -46.73 -18.24
CA GLN A 29 -6.07 -46.43 -17.43
C GLN A 29 -4.85 -47.25 -17.84
N CYS A 30 -3.68 -46.60 -17.82
CA CYS A 30 -2.38 -47.22 -18.00
C CYS A 30 -1.88 -47.80 -16.67
N ALA A 31 -2.51 -48.88 -16.24
CA ALA A 31 -2.09 -49.67 -15.09
C ALA A 31 -2.70 -51.07 -15.24
N SER A 32 -2.11 -52.07 -14.59
CA SER A 32 -2.80 -53.35 -14.42
C SER A 32 -4.13 -53.10 -13.68
N PRO A 33 -5.27 -53.67 -14.13
CA PRO A 33 -6.59 -53.46 -13.53
C PRO A 33 -6.70 -53.93 -12.07
N TYR A 34 -5.68 -54.62 -11.54
CA TYR A 34 -5.61 -55.09 -10.17
C TYR A 34 -4.78 -54.19 -9.23
N HIS A 35 -4.21 -53.09 -9.72
CA HIS A 35 -3.46 -52.17 -8.87
C HIS A 35 -4.40 -51.24 -8.08
N SER A 36 -4.09 -51.02 -6.80
CA SER A 36 -4.94 -50.36 -5.80
C SER A 36 -5.18 -48.85 -5.98
N HIS A 37 -4.49 -48.18 -6.91
CA HIS A 37 -4.59 -46.73 -7.13
C HIS A 37 -5.07 -46.43 -8.56
N LEU A 38 -6.32 -46.00 -8.71
CA LEU A 38 -6.84 -45.50 -9.98
C LEU A 38 -6.48 -44.01 -10.17
N PHE A 39 -6.47 -43.49 -11.40
CA PHE A 39 -6.44 -42.05 -11.72
C PHE A 39 -5.40 -41.18 -10.97
N ASN A 40 -4.10 -41.40 -11.25
CA ASN A 40 -3.06 -40.50 -10.75
C ASN A 40 -2.91 -39.30 -11.71
N LEU A 41 -3.27 -38.12 -11.23
CA LEU A 41 -3.29 -36.85 -11.99
C LEU A 41 -1.96 -36.07 -11.90
N SER A 42 -0.87 -36.67 -11.43
CA SER A 42 0.41 -35.95 -11.34
C SER A 42 0.98 -35.64 -12.73
N GLU A 43 1.28 -34.35 -12.98
CA GLU A 43 1.90 -33.88 -14.23
C GLU A 43 3.25 -34.56 -14.54
N SER A 44 3.95 -35.02 -13.49
CA SER A 44 5.19 -35.79 -13.63
C SER A 44 4.96 -37.16 -14.27
N LEU A 45 3.79 -37.78 -14.04
CA LEU A 45 3.43 -39.09 -14.58
C LEU A 45 2.86 -38.96 -16.00
N GLU A 46 2.14 -37.86 -16.28
CA GLU A 46 1.63 -37.53 -17.61
C GLU A 46 2.74 -37.43 -18.66
N LYS A 47 3.91 -36.87 -18.30
CA LYS A 47 5.09 -36.80 -19.18
C LYS A 47 5.84 -38.13 -19.33
N SER A 48 5.59 -39.08 -18.43
CA SER A 48 6.28 -40.39 -18.41
C SER A 48 5.50 -41.49 -19.12
N ILE A 49 4.25 -41.20 -19.50
CA ILE A 49 3.32 -42.15 -20.11
C ILE A 49 3.02 -41.75 -21.55
N THR A 50 3.23 -42.70 -22.47
CA THR A 50 2.91 -42.53 -23.88
C THR A 50 1.84 -43.53 -24.29
N TRP A 51 0.72 -43.03 -24.80
CA TRP A 51 -0.34 -43.84 -25.36
C TRP A 51 -0.29 -43.88 -26.87
N LEU A 52 -0.51 -45.07 -27.44
CA LEU A 52 -0.53 -45.28 -28.87
C LEU A 52 -1.64 -46.26 -29.26
N ARG A 53 -2.16 -46.14 -30.48
CA ARG A 53 -3.14 -47.07 -31.05
C ARG A 53 -2.43 -48.10 -31.92
N TYR A 54 -2.79 -49.37 -31.78
CA TYR A 54 -2.25 -50.48 -32.56
C TYR A 54 -3.27 -50.92 -33.61
N ASP A 55 -2.88 -50.97 -34.88
CA ASP A 55 -3.74 -51.33 -36.01
C ASP A 55 -3.51 -52.77 -36.53
N GLY A 56 -2.66 -53.55 -35.85
CA GLY A 56 -2.26 -54.90 -36.26
C GLY A 56 -0.97 -54.97 -37.07
N VAL A 57 -0.52 -53.86 -37.66
CA VAL A 57 0.69 -53.79 -38.51
C VAL A 57 1.73 -52.83 -37.93
N GLY A 58 1.29 -51.74 -37.31
CA GLY A 58 2.10 -50.70 -36.72
C GLY A 58 1.40 -49.96 -35.58
N VAL A 59 2.02 -48.87 -35.15
CA VAL A 59 1.60 -48.10 -34.00
C VAL A 59 1.38 -46.65 -34.43
N LEU A 60 0.18 -46.12 -34.18
CA LEU A 60 -0.26 -44.79 -34.58
C LEU A 60 -0.41 -43.87 -33.34
N PRO A 61 -0.08 -42.57 -33.46
CA PRO A 61 -0.40 -41.61 -32.40
C PRO A 61 -1.91 -41.47 -32.23
N ILE A 62 -2.34 -41.18 -31.00
CA ILE A 62 -3.75 -40.90 -30.71
C ILE A 62 -4.02 -39.44 -31.06
N ASP A 63 -4.58 -39.21 -32.24
CA ASP A 63 -4.93 -37.87 -32.72
C ASP A 63 -6.45 -37.78 -32.90
N SER A 64 -7.15 -37.38 -31.84
CA SER A 64 -8.61 -37.26 -31.84
C SER A 64 -9.05 -36.24 -30.79
N GLU A 65 -9.82 -35.22 -31.20
CA GLU A 65 -10.39 -34.22 -30.28
C GLU A 65 -11.29 -34.84 -29.20
N SER A 66 -11.85 -36.03 -29.45
CA SER A 66 -12.71 -36.74 -28.51
C SER A 66 -11.96 -37.59 -27.46
N ILE A 67 -10.64 -37.77 -27.62
CA ILE A 67 -9.78 -38.57 -26.74
C ILE A 67 -8.70 -37.67 -26.16
N VAL A 68 -8.74 -37.43 -24.86
CA VAL A 68 -7.77 -36.58 -24.16
C VAL A 68 -6.97 -37.44 -23.21
N GLN A 69 -5.64 -37.41 -23.33
CA GLN A 69 -4.76 -37.95 -22.31
C GLN A 69 -4.77 -37.00 -21.10
N GLN A 70 -5.03 -37.53 -19.91
CA GLN A 70 -4.95 -36.80 -18.64
C GLN A 70 -4.22 -37.69 -17.62
N GLY A 71 -3.03 -37.27 -17.18
CA GLY A 71 -2.23 -38.07 -16.25
C GLY A 71 -1.88 -39.47 -16.81
N ASN A 72 -2.24 -40.53 -16.09
CA ASN A 72 -2.03 -41.92 -16.51
C ASN A 72 -3.20 -42.58 -17.25
N PHE A 73 -4.16 -41.83 -17.77
CA PHE A 73 -5.33 -42.40 -18.43
C PHE A 73 -5.74 -41.66 -19.71
N LEU A 74 -6.42 -42.38 -20.60
CA LEU A 74 -7.13 -41.83 -21.75
C LEU A 74 -8.59 -41.61 -21.39
N LYS A 75 -9.03 -40.36 -21.51
CA LYS A 75 -10.41 -39.95 -21.28
C LYS A 75 -11.12 -39.77 -22.61
N PHE A 76 -12.21 -40.49 -22.77
CA PHE A 76 -13.10 -40.39 -23.93
C PHE A 76 -14.30 -39.55 -23.50
N THR A 77 -14.47 -38.39 -24.13
CA THR A 77 -15.62 -37.50 -23.86
C THR A 77 -16.92 -38.17 -24.31
N ASN A 78 -16.85 -38.84 -25.45
CA ASN A 78 -17.90 -39.70 -25.98
C ASN A 78 -17.26 -40.90 -26.70
N VAL A 79 -17.55 -42.12 -26.26
CA VAL A 79 -17.08 -43.33 -26.94
C VAL A 79 -17.95 -43.61 -28.17
N GLU A 80 -17.31 -43.93 -29.29
CA GLU A 80 -17.96 -44.25 -30.55
C GLU A 80 -17.39 -45.56 -31.08
N GLU A 81 -18.11 -46.23 -31.97
CA GLU A 81 -17.69 -47.51 -32.55
C GLU A 81 -16.31 -47.43 -33.22
N LYS A 82 -15.99 -46.28 -33.83
CA LYS A 82 -14.66 -46.01 -34.43
C LYS A 82 -13.50 -46.04 -33.43
N HIS A 83 -13.79 -45.94 -32.13
CA HIS A 83 -12.80 -46.00 -31.06
C HIS A 83 -12.50 -47.44 -30.62
N ALA A 84 -13.21 -48.45 -31.14
CA ALA A 84 -12.85 -49.85 -30.88
C ALA A 84 -11.48 -50.20 -31.47
N GLY A 85 -10.72 -51.05 -30.77
CA GLY A 85 -9.39 -51.50 -31.22
C GLY A 85 -8.40 -51.71 -30.09
N ASP A 86 -7.13 -51.90 -30.48
CA ASP A 86 -6.03 -52.18 -29.57
C ASP A 86 -5.26 -50.89 -29.23
N TYR A 87 -4.95 -50.71 -27.95
CA TYR A 87 -4.26 -49.56 -27.38
C TYR A 87 -3.05 -50.03 -26.58
N LEU A 88 -1.92 -49.37 -26.80
CA LEU A 88 -0.66 -49.63 -26.10
C LEU A 88 -0.35 -48.46 -25.20
N CYS A 89 0.02 -48.76 -23.96
CA CYS A 89 0.55 -47.77 -23.05
C CYS A 89 1.98 -48.12 -22.64
N TYR A 90 2.85 -47.11 -22.68
CA TYR A 90 4.23 -47.20 -22.24
C TYR A 90 4.40 -46.37 -20.97
N SER A 91 4.73 -47.02 -19.85
CA SER A 91 5.02 -46.39 -18.57
C SER A 91 6.45 -46.75 -18.15
N GLY A 92 7.40 -45.86 -18.43
CA GLY A 92 8.83 -46.15 -18.24
C GLY A 92 9.31 -47.32 -19.10
N LYS A 93 9.57 -48.48 -18.48
CA LYS A 93 9.99 -49.73 -19.17
C LYS A 93 8.86 -50.73 -19.38
N GLU A 94 7.69 -50.50 -18.78
CA GLU A 94 6.56 -51.41 -18.89
C GLU A 94 5.70 -51.04 -20.11
N ARG A 95 5.34 -52.06 -20.89
CA ARG A 95 4.38 -51.97 -21.99
C ARG A 95 3.13 -52.73 -21.62
N LEU A 96 1.99 -52.06 -21.62
CA LEU A 96 0.68 -52.66 -21.37
C LEU A 96 -0.17 -52.61 -22.63
N HIS A 97 -0.95 -53.67 -22.87
CA HIS A 97 -1.83 -53.79 -24.03
C HIS A 97 -3.28 -53.92 -23.58
N PHE A 98 -4.08 -52.97 -24.06
CA PHE A 98 -5.50 -52.87 -23.80
C PHE A 98 -6.28 -53.08 -25.08
N ARG A 99 -7.39 -53.82 -25.02
CA ARG A 99 -8.33 -53.98 -26.14
C ARG A 99 -9.66 -53.33 -25.77
N LEU A 100 -10.12 -52.36 -26.54
CA LEU A 100 -11.41 -51.71 -26.36
C LEU A 100 -12.43 -52.27 -27.33
N ASP A 101 -13.50 -52.84 -26.79
CA ASP A 101 -14.71 -53.18 -27.54
C ASP A 101 -15.81 -52.15 -27.25
N VAL A 102 -16.47 -51.65 -28.29
CA VAL A 102 -17.50 -50.62 -28.18
C VAL A 102 -18.81 -51.19 -28.70
N ILE A 103 -19.78 -51.31 -27.81
CA ILE A 103 -21.08 -51.86 -28.16
C ILE A 103 -22.03 -50.73 -28.62
N PRO A 104 -22.67 -50.86 -29.80
CA PRO A 104 -23.62 -49.87 -30.29
C PRO A 104 -24.90 -49.84 -29.45
N ARG A 105 -25.41 -48.65 -29.12
CA ARG A 105 -26.65 -48.50 -28.33
C ARG A 105 -27.85 -49.17 -28.99
N ASN A 106 -28.04 -48.96 -30.28
CA ASN A 106 -29.19 -49.49 -31.03
C ASN A 106 -29.18 -51.03 -31.20
N GLY A 107 -28.05 -51.69 -30.98
CA GLY A 107 -27.89 -53.14 -31.16
C GLY A 107 -28.06 -53.98 -29.89
N THR A 108 -28.19 -53.37 -28.71
CA THR A 108 -28.09 -54.11 -27.42
C THR A 108 -29.39 -54.64 -26.85
N GLY A 109 -30.55 -54.27 -27.40
CA GLY A 109 -31.85 -54.57 -26.78
C GLY A 109 -32.02 -54.01 -25.35
N CYS A 110 -31.04 -53.27 -24.83
CA CYS A 110 -31.01 -52.73 -23.49
C CYS A 110 -31.79 -51.42 -23.47
N LYS A 111 -32.97 -51.43 -22.84
CA LYS A 111 -33.85 -50.25 -22.75
C LYS A 111 -33.52 -49.34 -21.56
N ASP A 112 -32.81 -49.86 -20.56
CA ASP A 112 -32.48 -49.13 -19.33
C ASP A 112 -30.97 -49.17 -19.10
N HIS A 113 -30.32 -48.05 -19.39
CA HIS A 113 -28.89 -47.85 -19.21
C HIS A 113 -28.53 -47.32 -17.82
N GLY A 114 -29.51 -46.97 -16.97
CA GLY A 114 -29.28 -46.34 -15.67
C GLY A 114 -28.73 -44.90 -15.74
N ASP A 115 -28.76 -44.22 -14.60
CA ASP A 115 -28.37 -42.81 -14.50
C ASP A 115 -26.85 -42.64 -14.38
N SER A 116 -26.24 -41.99 -15.38
CA SER A 116 -24.83 -41.57 -15.32
C SER A 116 -24.60 -40.28 -14.53
N GLN A 117 -25.67 -39.66 -14.02
CA GLN A 117 -25.61 -38.46 -13.20
C GLN A 117 -26.63 -38.56 -12.06
N VAL A 118 -26.19 -38.33 -10.82
CA VAL A 118 -27.05 -38.37 -9.64
C VAL A 118 -26.83 -37.14 -8.78
N THR A 119 -27.90 -36.65 -8.16
CA THR A 119 -27.84 -35.50 -7.26
C THR A 119 -28.27 -35.89 -5.86
N PHE A 120 -27.40 -35.69 -4.87
CA PHE A 120 -27.67 -35.98 -3.46
C PHE A 120 -27.84 -34.73 -2.62
N ILE A 121 -28.51 -34.90 -1.48
CA ILE A 121 -28.65 -33.88 -0.45
C ILE A 121 -27.60 -34.14 0.63
N THR A 122 -26.84 -33.11 0.99
CA THR A 122 -25.84 -33.19 2.07
C THR A 122 -26.47 -33.66 3.39
N GLY A 123 -25.75 -34.47 4.17
CA GLY A 123 -26.20 -34.99 5.47
C GLY A 123 -27.24 -36.12 5.41
N LYS A 124 -27.82 -36.42 4.24
CA LYS A 124 -28.74 -37.54 4.02
C LYS A 124 -28.00 -38.75 3.43
N GLY A 125 -28.68 -39.89 3.34
CA GLY A 125 -28.19 -41.05 2.62
C GLY A 125 -28.27 -40.89 1.10
N GLY A 126 -27.33 -41.51 0.40
CA GLY A 126 -27.26 -41.53 -1.07
C GLY A 126 -27.10 -42.94 -1.60
N ARG A 127 -27.71 -43.20 -2.76
CA ARG A 127 -27.62 -44.48 -3.47
C ARG A 127 -27.07 -44.24 -4.88
N ILE A 128 -25.92 -44.82 -5.19
CA ILE A 128 -25.31 -44.78 -6.52
C ILE A 128 -25.44 -46.19 -7.12
N SER A 129 -26.16 -46.32 -8.23
CA SER A 129 -26.28 -47.59 -8.96
C SER A 129 -25.30 -47.61 -10.12
N CYS A 130 -24.63 -48.74 -10.37
CA CYS A 130 -23.73 -48.86 -11.51
C CYS A 130 -24.55 -48.90 -12.83
N PRO A 131 -24.36 -47.95 -13.77
CA PRO A 131 -25.14 -47.88 -14.99
C PRO A 131 -24.92 -49.09 -15.91
N GLY A 132 -25.95 -49.48 -16.65
CA GLY A 132 -25.85 -50.44 -17.75
C GLY A 132 -25.51 -51.88 -17.35
N VAL A 133 -25.61 -52.23 -16.06
CA VAL A 133 -25.38 -53.61 -15.59
C VAL A 133 -26.45 -54.58 -16.11
N SER A 134 -27.70 -54.11 -16.23
CA SER A 134 -28.84 -54.85 -16.81
C SER A 134 -28.68 -55.16 -18.30
N CYS A 135 -27.74 -54.51 -19.00
CA CYS A 135 -27.50 -54.74 -20.41
C CYS A 135 -26.73 -56.06 -20.69
N TYR A 136 -26.28 -56.75 -19.64
CA TYR A 136 -25.54 -58.00 -19.75
C TYR A 136 -26.40 -59.17 -19.28
N THR A 137 -26.28 -60.32 -19.96
CA THR A 137 -27.10 -61.52 -19.75
C THR A 137 -26.98 -62.14 -18.35
N SER A 138 -25.86 -61.91 -17.67
CA SER A 138 -25.63 -62.34 -16.30
C SER A 138 -25.22 -61.14 -15.45
N PRO A 139 -25.89 -60.88 -14.31
CA PRO A 139 -25.49 -59.81 -13.41
C PRO A 139 -24.10 -60.13 -12.82
N PRO A 140 -23.21 -59.14 -12.67
CA PRO A 140 -21.89 -59.34 -12.11
C PRO A 140 -21.98 -59.69 -10.62
N GLU A 141 -21.20 -60.68 -10.19
CA GLU A 141 -21.12 -61.09 -8.78
C GLU A 141 -20.47 -60.03 -7.89
N VAL A 142 -19.49 -59.29 -8.43
CA VAL A 142 -18.72 -58.28 -7.70
C VAL A 142 -18.56 -57.01 -8.54
N VAL A 143 -18.95 -55.87 -7.95
CA VAL A 143 -18.70 -54.54 -8.50
C VAL A 143 -17.72 -53.80 -7.59
N THR A 144 -16.65 -53.27 -8.16
CA THR A 144 -15.67 -52.47 -7.43
C THR A 144 -15.93 -51.00 -7.69
N TRP A 145 -16.09 -50.22 -6.62
CA TRP A 145 -16.35 -48.78 -6.69
C TRP A 145 -15.11 -47.97 -6.34
N TYR A 146 -14.97 -46.83 -7.00
CA TYR A 146 -13.87 -45.89 -6.81
C TYR A 146 -14.37 -44.45 -6.80
N LYS A 147 -13.71 -43.61 -6.00
CA LYS A 147 -13.92 -42.16 -5.95
C LYS A 147 -12.57 -41.49 -6.15
N GLY A 148 -12.33 -40.98 -7.36
CA GLY A 148 -10.97 -40.60 -7.76
C GLY A 148 -10.03 -41.79 -7.59
N ASP A 149 -8.91 -41.59 -6.92
CA ASP A 149 -7.82 -42.57 -6.79
C ASP A 149 -8.02 -43.66 -5.74
N ARG A 150 -9.06 -43.54 -4.92
CA ARG A 150 -9.32 -44.46 -3.81
C ARG A 150 -10.46 -45.41 -4.13
N SER A 151 -10.25 -46.69 -3.81
CA SER A 151 -11.34 -47.66 -3.84
C SER A 151 -12.30 -47.42 -2.67
N ALA A 152 -13.53 -47.89 -2.81
CA ALA A 152 -14.50 -47.87 -1.72
C ALA A 152 -14.02 -48.66 -0.49
N LYS A 153 -13.17 -49.68 -0.67
CA LYS A 153 -12.51 -50.40 0.43
C LYS A 153 -11.51 -49.51 1.17
N ASP A 154 -10.72 -48.71 0.46
CA ASP A 154 -9.78 -47.76 1.08
C ASP A 154 -10.51 -46.67 1.84
N LEU A 155 -11.64 -46.19 1.29
CA LEU A 155 -12.49 -45.21 1.98
C LEU A 155 -13.08 -45.78 3.28
N LEU A 156 -13.49 -47.06 3.30
CA LEU A 156 -13.93 -47.75 4.53
C LEU A 156 -12.84 -47.80 5.59
N LEU A 157 -11.59 -48.08 5.20
CA LEU A 157 -10.44 -48.15 6.13
C LEU A 157 -10.12 -46.80 6.79
N VAL A 158 -10.41 -45.70 6.10
CA VAL A 158 -10.27 -44.33 6.63
C VAL A 158 -11.51 -43.90 7.44
N GLY A 159 -12.42 -44.83 7.75
CA GLY A 159 -13.58 -44.58 8.61
C GLY A 159 -14.80 -43.99 7.89
N ARG A 160 -14.89 -44.09 6.57
CA ARG A 160 -16.07 -43.62 5.84
C ARG A 160 -17.25 -44.59 5.95
N ASP A 161 -18.41 -44.07 6.35
CA ASP A 161 -19.67 -44.81 6.41
C ASP A 161 -20.31 -45.11 5.05
N LEU A 162 -19.78 -46.11 4.33
CA LEU A 162 -20.34 -46.60 3.07
C LEU A 162 -20.67 -48.09 3.14
N LYS A 163 -21.53 -48.57 2.24
CA LYS A 163 -21.86 -50.00 2.10
C LYS A 163 -22.03 -50.35 0.63
N ILE A 164 -21.41 -51.43 0.21
CA ILE A 164 -21.61 -51.99 -1.14
C ILE A 164 -22.66 -53.09 -1.02
N THR A 165 -23.71 -53.05 -1.83
CA THR A 165 -24.78 -54.07 -1.86
C THR A 165 -25.06 -54.43 -3.31
N GLY A 166 -24.51 -55.57 -3.75
CA GLY A 166 -24.54 -55.97 -5.16
C GLY A 166 -23.90 -54.92 -6.06
N THR A 167 -24.68 -54.34 -6.97
CA THR A 167 -24.26 -53.35 -7.97
C THR A 167 -24.36 -51.90 -7.49
N VAL A 168 -24.70 -51.69 -6.22
CA VAL A 168 -25.06 -50.39 -5.65
C VAL A 168 -24.09 -49.99 -4.55
N LEU A 169 -23.63 -48.74 -4.60
CA LEU A 169 -22.89 -48.08 -3.52
C LEU A 169 -23.84 -47.20 -2.69
N LEU A 170 -23.97 -47.53 -1.41
CA LEU A 170 -24.75 -46.80 -0.42
C LEU A 170 -23.83 -45.92 0.42
N LEU A 171 -24.11 -44.62 0.41
CA LEU A 171 -23.47 -43.64 1.29
C LEU A 171 -24.45 -43.37 2.44
N LYS A 172 -24.11 -43.66 3.70
CA LYS A 172 -25.05 -43.40 4.82
C LYS A 172 -25.31 -41.91 5.04
N THR A 173 -24.26 -41.10 4.91
CA THR A 173 -24.29 -39.65 5.09
C THR A 173 -23.48 -39.01 3.97
N VAL A 174 -24.09 -38.24 3.08
CA VAL A 174 -23.39 -37.59 1.96
C VAL A 174 -22.74 -36.29 2.43
N TYR A 175 -21.48 -36.07 2.04
CA TYR A 175 -20.75 -34.84 2.34
C TYR A 175 -20.52 -34.01 1.08
N LEU A 176 -20.22 -32.72 1.26
CA LEU A 176 -19.77 -31.82 0.19
C LEU A 176 -18.61 -32.38 -0.64
N SER A 177 -17.68 -33.08 0.02
CA SER A 177 -16.53 -33.72 -0.63
C SER A 177 -16.92 -34.93 -1.49
N ASP A 178 -18.15 -35.44 -1.39
CA ASP A 178 -18.68 -36.50 -2.24
C ASP A 178 -19.14 -35.97 -3.61
N LYS A 179 -19.08 -34.66 -3.86
CA LYS A 179 -19.20 -34.09 -5.22
C LYS A 179 -17.97 -34.50 -6.06
N ALA A 180 -18.10 -35.60 -6.79
CA ALA A 180 -17.02 -36.19 -7.58
C ALA A 180 -17.58 -37.09 -8.69
N VAL A 181 -16.70 -37.58 -9.55
CA VAL A 181 -17.02 -38.67 -10.47
C VAL A 181 -16.69 -39.99 -9.79
N PHE A 182 -17.70 -40.82 -9.59
CA PHE A 182 -17.54 -42.19 -9.10
C PHE A 182 -17.38 -43.14 -10.28
N THR A 183 -16.52 -44.14 -10.11
CA THR A 183 -16.28 -45.17 -11.12
C THR A 183 -16.71 -46.52 -10.57
N CYS A 184 -17.44 -47.32 -11.35
CA CYS A 184 -17.70 -48.71 -11.03
C CYS A 184 -17.12 -49.62 -12.12
N ASP A 185 -16.39 -50.63 -11.66
CA ASP A 185 -15.79 -51.67 -12.50
C ASP A 185 -16.41 -53.02 -12.16
N PHE A 186 -16.77 -53.78 -13.18
CA PHE A 186 -17.19 -55.16 -13.04
C PHE A 186 -16.71 -56.00 -14.22
N ASN A 187 -16.56 -57.29 -13.99
CA ASN A 187 -16.09 -58.23 -15.01
C ASN A 187 -17.28 -58.86 -15.73
N TYR A 188 -17.15 -58.99 -17.05
CA TYR A 188 -18.11 -59.67 -17.90
C TYR A 188 -17.37 -60.69 -18.78
N THR A 189 -17.85 -61.92 -18.80
CA THR A 189 -17.22 -63.02 -19.56
C THR A 189 -18.12 -63.45 -20.71
N ASP A 190 -17.60 -63.32 -21.93
CA ASP A 190 -18.21 -63.83 -23.18
C ASP A 190 -17.11 -64.48 -24.01
N GLY A 191 -16.60 -65.62 -23.50
CA GLY A 191 -15.40 -66.30 -23.97
C GLY A 191 -14.06 -65.64 -23.57
N ILE A 192 -14.04 -64.31 -23.40
CA ILE A 192 -12.92 -63.51 -22.86
C ILE A 192 -13.42 -62.73 -21.64
N THR A 193 -12.57 -62.52 -20.65
CA THR A 193 -12.85 -61.65 -19.50
C THR A 193 -12.67 -60.20 -19.87
N TRP A 194 -13.76 -59.44 -19.87
CA TRP A 194 -13.81 -58.00 -20.13
C TRP A 194 -14.03 -57.23 -18.83
N THR A 195 -13.31 -56.12 -18.66
CA THR A 195 -13.60 -55.12 -17.64
C THR A 195 -14.59 -54.09 -18.21
N VAL A 196 -15.78 -54.03 -17.63
CA VAL A 196 -16.77 -52.99 -17.92
C VAL A 196 -16.62 -51.89 -16.88
N ARG A 197 -16.35 -50.68 -17.34
CA ARG A 197 -16.15 -49.50 -16.50
C ARG A 197 -17.21 -48.45 -16.80
N ARG A 198 -17.86 -47.93 -15.76
CA ARG A 198 -18.88 -46.87 -15.88
C ARG A 198 -18.56 -45.71 -14.95
N LEU A 199 -18.93 -44.52 -15.40
CA LEU A 199 -18.72 -43.27 -14.70
C LEU A 199 -20.07 -42.71 -14.26
N VAL A 200 -20.16 -42.29 -13.00
CA VAL A 200 -21.35 -41.64 -12.43
C VAL A 200 -20.94 -40.29 -11.86
N GLU A 201 -21.52 -39.22 -12.39
CA GLU A 201 -21.27 -37.86 -11.94
C GLU A 201 -22.18 -37.53 -10.77
N VAL A 202 -21.59 -37.28 -9.59
CA VAL A 202 -22.33 -36.98 -8.36
C VAL A 202 -22.31 -35.48 -8.10
N ALA A 203 -23.49 -34.86 -8.10
CA ALA A 203 -23.71 -33.52 -7.59
C ALA A 203 -24.20 -33.59 -6.14
N VAL A 204 -23.72 -32.68 -5.29
CA VAL A 204 -24.19 -32.54 -3.90
C VAL A 204 -24.81 -31.16 -3.73
N VAL A 205 -26.06 -31.14 -3.29
CA VAL A 205 -26.82 -29.91 -3.03
C VAL A 205 -27.21 -29.81 -1.57
N ALA A 206 -27.57 -28.60 -1.15
CA ALA A 206 -28.14 -28.38 0.17
C ALA A 206 -29.57 -28.93 0.26
N GLU A 207 -30.04 -29.15 1.49
CA GLU A 207 -31.44 -29.49 1.74
C GLU A 207 -32.33 -28.27 1.43
N GLU A 208 -33.43 -28.50 0.73
CA GLU A 208 -34.39 -27.44 0.44
C GLU A 208 -35.08 -27.01 1.72
N ARG A 209 -35.12 -25.70 1.98
CA ARG A 209 -35.87 -25.15 3.11
C ARG A 209 -37.05 -24.36 2.59
N GLU A 210 -38.23 -24.64 3.13
CA GLU A 210 -39.49 -23.97 2.78
C GLU A 210 -39.65 -22.60 3.48
N LEU A 211 -38.59 -21.78 3.44
CA LEU A 211 -38.58 -20.46 4.08
C LEU A 211 -38.91 -19.37 3.06
N LEU A 212 -39.61 -18.31 3.50
CA LEU A 212 -39.77 -17.09 2.72
C LEU A 212 -38.41 -16.38 2.53
N PRO A 213 -38.24 -15.52 1.50
CA PRO A 213 -37.06 -14.69 1.38
C PRO A 213 -36.94 -13.74 2.57
N GLN A 214 -35.72 -13.35 2.92
CA GLN A 214 -35.47 -12.36 3.97
C GLN A 214 -34.76 -11.14 3.39
N ILE A 215 -35.44 -9.99 3.38
CA ILE A 215 -34.82 -8.73 2.97
C ILE A 215 -33.97 -8.21 4.13
N LEU A 216 -32.65 -8.19 3.95
CA LEU A 216 -31.68 -7.67 4.90
C LEU A 216 -31.53 -6.14 4.76
N TYR A 217 -31.69 -5.65 3.53
CA TYR A 217 -31.67 -4.23 3.21
C TYR A 217 -32.57 -3.96 1.99
N PRO A 218 -33.41 -2.91 1.98
CA PRO A 218 -33.64 -1.96 3.08
C PRO A 218 -34.31 -2.62 4.29
N TYR A 219 -33.95 -2.18 5.49
CA TYR A 219 -34.65 -2.57 6.71
C TYR A 219 -36.05 -1.91 6.74
N LYS A 220 -36.95 -2.38 7.62
CA LYS A 220 -38.31 -1.82 7.71
C LYS A 220 -38.26 -0.31 7.98
N ASN A 221 -39.01 0.47 7.20
CA ASN A 221 -39.07 1.94 7.28
C ASN A 221 -37.71 2.64 7.07
N CYS A 222 -36.87 2.11 6.17
CA CYS A 222 -35.58 2.70 5.84
C CYS A 222 -35.75 4.09 5.18
N ILE A 223 -34.92 5.04 5.58
CA ILE A 223 -34.86 6.38 5.02
C ILE A 223 -33.45 6.64 4.52
N GLU A 224 -33.32 7.08 3.27
CA GLU A 224 -32.05 7.45 2.66
C GLU A 224 -32.04 8.89 2.17
N GLU A 225 -30.92 9.57 2.32
CA GLU A 225 -30.75 10.92 1.78
C GLU A 225 -30.44 10.87 0.27
N ALA A 226 -31.06 11.79 -0.48
CA ALA A 226 -30.84 11.99 -1.90
C ALA A 226 -30.75 13.48 -2.27
N GLU A 227 -29.88 13.78 -3.23
CA GLU A 227 -29.69 15.14 -3.77
C GLU A 227 -30.53 15.30 -5.04
N LEU A 228 -31.27 16.41 -5.13
CA LEU A 228 -32.09 16.70 -6.31
C LEU A 228 -31.21 16.87 -7.55
N GLY A 229 -31.66 16.33 -8.68
CA GLY A 229 -30.94 16.45 -9.95
C GLY A 229 -29.71 15.55 -10.10
N LYS A 230 -29.30 14.82 -9.06
CA LYS A 230 -28.20 13.84 -9.13
C LYS A 230 -28.69 12.41 -9.25
N PRO A 231 -27.87 11.48 -9.79
CA PRO A 231 -28.21 10.07 -9.80
C PRO A 231 -28.15 9.49 -8.38
N LYS A 232 -29.01 8.51 -8.11
CA LYS A 232 -29.07 7.79 -6.82
C LYS A 232 -29.13 6.29 -7.07
N ILE A 233 -28.27 5.53 -6.39
CA ILE A 233 -28.26 4.08 -6.45
C ILE A 233 -29.06 3.53 -5.28
N LEU A 234 -30.02 2.66 -5.57
CA LEU A 234 -30.85 1.96 -4.60
C LEU A 234 -30.35 0.52 -4.49
N THR A 235 -30.07 0.07 -3.28
CA THR A 235 -29.54 -1.27 -3.03
C THR A 235 -30.60 -2.13 -2.35
N CYS A 236 -30.87 -3.33 -2.89
CA CYS A 236 -31.65 -4.34 -2.20
C CYS A 236 -30.83 -5.59 -1.95
N LYS A 237 -30.74 -6.00 -0.69
CA LYS A 237 -29.99 -7.19 -0.25
C LYS A 237 -30.95 -8.18 0.35
N VAL A 238 -31.02 -9.36 -0.25
CA VAL A 238 -32.00 -10.39 0.10
C VAL A 238 -31.30 -11.72 0.30
N GLN A 239 -31.68 -12.44 1.35
CA GLN A 239 -31.24 -13.79 1.64
C GLN A 239 -32.32 -14.78 1.22
N PHE A 240 -31.90 -15.81 0.47
CA PHE A 240 -32.74 -16.91 0.03
C PHE A 240 -32.20 -18.22 0.58
N ALA A 241 -33.13 -19.08 1.02
CA ALA A 241 -32.83 -20.48 1.22
C ALA A 241 -32.63 -21.20 -0.13
N PHE A 242 -31.85 -22.29 -0.13
CA PHE A 242 -31.64 -23.09 -1.32
C PHE A 242 -32.94 -23.75 -1.82
N GLN A 243 -33.18 -23.62 -3.13
CA GLN A 243 -34.28 -24.23 -3.87
C GLN A 243 -33.75 -24.67 -5.24
N ARG A 244 -34.04 -25.90 -5.68
CA ARG A 244 -33.44 -26.47 -6.90
C ARG A 244 -34.08 -25.92 -8.19
N GLU A 245 -35.39 -25.81 -8.21
CA GLU A 245 -36.15 -25.55 -9.45
C GLU A 245 -36.57 -24.09 -9.63
N PHE A 246 -36.45 -23.27 -8.58
CA PHE A 246 -36.91 -21.89 -8.59
C PHE A 246 -35.74 -20.90 -8.68
N LYS A 247 -35.81 -19.99 -9.64
CA LYS A 247 -34.87 -18.86 -9.75
C LYS A 247 -35.43 -17.67 -8.95
N PRO A 248 -34.73 -17.20 -7.90
CA PRO A 248 -35.17 -16.05 -7.10
C PRO A 248 -35.46 -14.83 -7.95
N VAL A 249 -36.55 -14.12 -7.64
CA VAL A 249 -36.93 -12.88 -8.32
C VAL A 249 -36.75 -11.73 -7.34
N ILE A 250 -36.04 -10.69 -7.76
CA ILE A 250 -35.88 -9.44 -7.02
C ILE A 250 -36.20 -8.30 -7.98
N LYS A 251 -36.98 -7.33 -7.52
CA LYS A 251 -37.43 -6.19 -8.30
C LYS A 251 -37.48 -4.93 -7.44
N TRP A 252 -37.30 -3.78 -8.07
CA TRP A 252 -37.56 -2.48 -7.47
C TRP A 252 -38.82 -1.86 -8.09
N LEU A 253 -39.75 -1.48 -7.22
CA LEU A 253 -41.01 -0.84 -7.59
C LEU A 253 -41.05 0.56 -6.99
N ILE A 254 -41.39 1.57 -7.78
CA ILE A 254 -41.66 2.92 -7.32
C ILE A 254 -43.17 3.08 -7.22
N SER A 255 -43.68 3.30 -6.00
CA SER A 255 -45.10 3.58 -5.76
C SER A 255 -45.28 5.08 -5.50
N TYR A 256 -45.97 5.74 -6.41
CA TYR A 256 -46.30 7.17 -6.31
C TYR A 256 -47.68 7.36 -5.65
N HIS A 257 -47.88 8.50 -4.99
CA HIS A 257 -49.11 8.77 -4.21
C HIS A 257 -50.40 8.87 -5.06
N ASN A 258 -50.27 9.01 -6.38
CA ASN A 258 -51.37 8.95 -7.36
C ASN A 258 -51.79 7.51 -7.71
N GLY A 259 -51.13 6.49 -7.12
CA GLY A 259 -51.40 5.08 -7.38
C GLY A 259 -50.70 4.51 -8.61
N SER A 260 -49.84 5.27 -9.31
CA SER A 260 -49.01 4.71 -10.38
C SER A 260 -47.82 3.94 -9.79
N GLU A 261 -47.55 2.76 -10.36
CA GLU A 261 -46.38 1.94 -10.04
C GLU A 261 -45.46 1.81 -11.25
N GLU A 262 -44.16 1.95 -11.02
CA GLU A 262 -43.12 1.83 -12.05
C GLU A 262 -42.05 0.83 -11.61
N GLU A 263 -41.69 -0.14 -12.47
CA GLU A 263 -40.60 -1.09 -12.22
C GLU A 263 -39.28 -0.50 -12.72
N LEU A 264 -38.27 -0.44 -11.84
CA LEU A 264 -36.94 0.06 -12.20
C LEU A 264 -36.11 -1.04 -12.88
N GLU A 265 -35.38 -0.64 -13.92
CA GLU A 265 -34.37 -1.50 -14.55
C GLU A 265 -33.21 -1.75 -13.59
N MET A 266 -32.75 -3.01 -13.55
CA MET A 266 -31.73 -3.49 -12.63
C MET A 266 -30.36 -3.53 -13.33
N ASP A 267 -29.38 -2.83 -12.77
CA ASP A 267 -28.05 -2.71 -13.38
C ASP A 267 -27.15 -3.92 -13.09
N TYR A 268 -27.12 -4.37 -11.83
CA TYR A 268 -26.15 -5.36 -11.35
C TYR A 268 -26.72 -6.31 -10.31
N CYS A 269 -26.39 -7.60 -10.46
CA CYS A 269 -26.71 -8.67 -9.53
C CYS A 269 -25.42 -9.28 -8.98
N HIS A 270 -25.19 -9.13 -7.68
CA HIS A 270 -24.11 -9.79 -6.96
C HIS A 270 -24.63 -10.99 -6.19
N GLU A 271 -24.05 -12.16 -6.40
CA GLU A 271 -24.41 -13.39 -5.70
C GLU A 271 -23.31 -13.77 -4.70
N ASP A 272 -23.59 -13.55 -3.42
CA ASP A 272 -22.72 -13.96 -2.31
C ASP A 272 -23.16 -15.32 -1.75
N HIS A 273 -22.31 -16.32 -1.94
CA HIS A 273 -22.44 -17.63 -1.28
C HIS A 273 -21.76 -17.58 0.09
N LYS A 274 -22.45 -17.04 1.09
CA LYS A 274 -21.91 -16.96 2.47
C LYS A 274 -21.82 -18.31 3.16
N SER A 275 -22.69 -19.27 2.82
CA SER A 275 -22.70 -20.61 3.39
C SER A 275 -23.32 -21.62 2.41
N PHE A 276 -23.01 -22.91 2.56
CA PHE A 276 -23.58 -23.95 1.73
C PHE A 276 -25.09 -24.10 2.02
N GLY A 277 -25.93 -23.68 1.08
CA GLY A 277 -27.39 -23.75 1.20
C GLY A 277 -28.12 -22.42 1.47
N GLU A 278 -27.38 -21.33 1.70
CA GLU A 278 -27.97 -19.99 1.78
C GLU A 278 -27.29 -19.06 0.78
N LYS A 279 -28.10 -18.37 -0.01
CA LYS A 279 -27.64 -17.48 -1.07
C LYS A 279 -28.08 -16.07 -0.72
N THR A 280 -27.12 -15.15 -0.61
CA THR A 280 -27.42 -13.73 -0.45
C THR A 280 -27.26 -13.06 -1.80
N ILE A 281 -28.33 -12.45 -2.31
CA ILE A 281 -28.33 -11.74 -3.57
C ILE A 281 -28.45 -10.25 -3.27
N THR A 282 -27.52 -9.47 -3.81
CA THR A 282 -27.57 -8.00 -3.74
C THR A 282 -27.85 -7.46 -5.13
N GLN A 283 -28.94 -6.73 -5.27
CA GLN A 283 -29.39 -6.16 -6.53
C GLN A 283 -29.47 -4.63 -6.42
N THR A 284 -28.92 -3.93 -7.39
CA THR A 284 -28.89 -2.46 -7.40
C THR A 284 -29.65 -1.89 -8.57
N ALA A 285 -30.49 -0.89 -8.30
CA ALA A 285 -31.20 -0.10 -9.32
C ALA A 285 -30.65 1.32 -9.32
N ARG A 286 -30.49 1.91 -10.51
CA ARG A 286 -29.98 3.27 -10.65
C ARG A 286 -31.08 4.22 -11.09
N LEU A 287 -31.38 5.18 -10.21
CA LEU A 287 -32.21 6.32 -10.54
C LEU A 287 -31.34 7.38 -11.21
N GLN A 288 -31.55 7.65 -12.51
CA GLN A 288 -30.71 8.56 -13.29
C GLN A 288 -30.74 10.00 -12.75
N GLN A 289 -31.92 10.47 -12.35
CA GLN A 289 -32.10 11.81 -11.80
C GLN A 289 -33.19 11.81 -10.71
N VAL A 290 -32.83 12.28 -9.52
CA VAL A 290 -33.78 12.43 -8.41
C VAL A 290 -34.63 13.69 -8.61
N ASN A 291 -35.96 13.51 -8.68
CA ASN A 291 -36.94 14.58 -8.83
C ASN A 291 -37.77 14.75 -7.55
N ILE A 292 -38.51 15.86 -7.47
CA ILE A 292 -39.41 16.14 -6.33
C ILE A 292 -40.45 15.01 -6.15
N ARG A 293 -40.96 14.45 -7.26
CA ARG A 293 -41.88 13.31 -7.23
C ARG A 293 -41.26 12.06 -6.59
N HIS A 294 -39.95 11.86 -6.76
CA HIS A 294 -39.21 10.73 -6.16
C HIS A 294 -39.06 10.88 -4.64
N LEU A 295 -39.02 12.10 -4.10
CA LEU A 295 -38.97 12.33 -2.65
C LEU A 295 -40.32 12.02 -1.95
N ALA A 296 -41.42 12.20 -2.68
CA ALA A 296 -42.77 11.87 -2.18
C ALA A 296 -43.20 10.43 -2.47
N ALA A 297 -42.40 9.68 -3.24
CA ALA A 297 -42.67 8.29 -3.61
C ALA A 297 -42.10 7.30 -2.59
N SER A 298 -42.60 6.06 -2.67
CA SER A 298 -42.13 4.92 -1.88
C SER A 298 -41.39 3.97 -2.79
N PHE A 299 -40.14 3.64 -2.48
CA PHE A 299 -39.36 2.64 -3.20
C PHE A 299 -39.51 1.29 -2.51
N THR A 300 -40.05 0.29 -3.19
CA THR A 300 -40.29 -1.03 -2.61
C THR A 300 -39.34 -2.04 -3.25
N CYS A 301 -38.48 -2.64 -2.43
CA CYS A 301 -37.80 -3.85 -2.87
C CYS A 301 -38.74 -5.04 -2.68
N PHE A 302 -39.01 -5.73 -3.79
CA PHE A 302 -39.80 -6.94 -3.85
C PHE A 302 -38.87 -8.13 -4.02
N ALA A 303 -39.07 -9.18 -3.23
CA ALA A 303 -38.36 -10.43 -3.36
C ALA A 303 -39.32 -11.62 -3.32
N GLN A 304 -39.11 -12.59 -4.21
CA GLN A 304 -39.99 -13.76 -4.34
C GLN A 304 -39.18 -15.03 -4.54
N ASN A 305 -39.64 -16.10 -3.89
CA ASN A 305 -39.20 -17.47 -4.09
C ASN A 305 -40.40 -18.40 -4.38
N SER A 306 -40.21 -19.72 -4.43
CA SER A 306 -41.32 -20.65 -4.70
C SER A 306 -42.37 -20.70 -3.60
N ARG A 307 -42.08 -20.19 -2.38
CA ARG A 307 -42.98 -20.24 -1.23
C ARG A 307 -43.81 -18.98 -1.08
N GLY A 308 -43.30 -17.84 -1.50
CA GLY A 308 -44.05 -16.60 -1.47
C GLY A 308 -43.17 -15.38 -1.74
N ASN A 309 -43.72 -14.23 -1.43
CA ASN A 309 -43.08 -12.95 -1.62
C ASN A 309 -42.95 -12.17 -0.31
N VAL A 310 -41.98 -11.27 -0.27
CA VAL A 310 -41.78 -10.30 0.80
C VAL A 310 -41.40 -8.97 0.19
N THR A 311 -41.77 -7.89 0.86
CA THR A 311 -41.52 -6.53 0.40
C THR A 311 -40.96 -5.68 1.53
N SER A 312 -40.06 -4.75 1.19
CA SER A 312 -39.55 -3.74 2.12
C SER A 312 -39.50 -2.38 1.45
N THR A 313 -39.97 -1.34 2.16
CA THR A 313 -40.10 0.02 1.64
C THR A 313 -38.97 0.93 2.12
N LEU A 314 -38.45 1.74 1.22
CA LEU A 314 -37.44 2.76 1.41
C LEU A 314 -37.99 4.12 0.96
N ARG A 315 -37.74 5.17 1.74
CA ARG A 315 -38.14 6.54 1.43
C ARG A 315 -36.90 7.42 1.25
N LEU A 316 -36.98 8.34 0.29
CA LEU A 316 -35.91 9.30 0.05
C LEU A 316 -36.20 10.62 0.74
N THR A 317 -35.24 11.14 1.49
CA THR A 317 -35.27 12.49 2.06
C THR A 317 -34.31 13.41 1.34
N ARG A 318 -34.67 14.69 1.23
CA ARG A 318 -33.81 15.68 0.59
C ARG A 318 -32.57 15.91 1.45
N ARG A 319 -31.39 15.73 0.87
CA ARG A 319 -30.14 16.13 1.51
C ARG A 319 -30.01 17.66 1.53
N PRO A 320 -29.82 18.29 2.70
CA PRO A 320 -29.62 19.73 2.76
C PRO A 320 -28.23 20.12 2.23
N GLU A 321 -28.17 20.93 1.18
CA GLU A 321 -26.94 21.46 0.56
C GLU A 321 -26.12 22.39 1.49
N ALA A 322 -26.63 22.69 2.70
CA ALA A 322 -26.04 23.66 3.62
C ALA A 322 -24.72 23.18 4.26
N LEU A 323 -24.55 21.87 4.49
CA LEU A 323 -23.33 21.33 5.11
C LEU A 323 -22.09 21.47 4.21
N GLN A 324 -22.27 21.33 2.89
CA GLN A 324 -21.16 21.44 1.94
C GLN A 324 -20.69 22.90 1.77
N ARG A 325 -21.56 23.89 2.00
CA ARG A 325 -21.17 25.31 1.99
C ARG A 325 -20.34 25.71 3.21
N LEU A 326 -20.48 25.00 4.33
CA LEU A 326 -19.77 25.33 5.56
C LEU A 326 -18.28 24.96 5.49
N GLU A 327 -17.94 23.80 4.90
CA GLU A 327 -16.54 23.38 4.69
C GLU A 327 -15.75 24.35 3.79
N VAL A 328 -16.43 24.91 2.76
CA VAL A 328 -15.81 25.87 1.83
C VAL A 328 -15.46 27.19 2.50
N ILE A 329 -16.14 27.57 3.60
CA ILE A 329 -15.88 28.82 4.33
C ILE A 329 -14.89 28.59 5.48
N ILE A 330 -14.92 27.44 6.15
CA ILE A 330 -14.05 27.16 7.29
C ILE A 330 -12.59 27.00 6.86
N ALA A 331 -12.33 26.27 5.75
CA ALA A 331 -10.98 26.04 5.26
C ALA A 331 -10.16 27.32 4.99
N PRO A 332 -10.65 28.34 4.24
CA PRO A 332 -9.88 29.56 4.00
C PRO A 332 -9.67 30.41 5.26
N VAL A 333 -10.62 30.40 6.21
CA VAL A 333 -10.48 31.15 7.47
C VAL A 333 -9.37 30.55 8.34
N VAL A 334 -9.29 29.22 8.42
CA VAL A 334 -8.20 28.54 9.17
C VAL A 334 -6.85 28.83 8.53
N VAL A 335 -6.75 28.79 7.19
CA VAL A 335 -5.50 29.14 6.48
C VAL A 335 -5.09 30.58 6.76
N LEU A 336 -6.04 31.53 6.77
CA LEU A 336 -5.75 32.93 7.06
C LEU A 336 -5.21 33.12 8.50
N ILE A 337 -5.77 32.42 9.49
CA ILE A 337 -5.31 32.47 10.88
C ILE A 337 -3.89 31.90 11.00
N LEU A 338 -3.59 30.79 10.31
CA LEU A 338 -2.25 30.19 10.34
C LEU A 338 -1.20 31.10 9.68
N VAL A 339 -1.53 31.71 8.53
CA VAL A 339 -0.61 32.62 7.82
C VAL A 339 -0.34 33.88 8.65
N THR A 340 -1.38 34.47 9.23
CA THR A 340 -1.23 35.65 10.09
C THR A 340 -0.44 35.33 11.35
N GLY A 341 -0.72 34.21 12.01
CA GLY A 341 0.04 33.72 13.17
C GLY A 341 1.52 33.51 12.84
N ALA A 342 1.84 32.83 11.75
CA ALA A 342 3.22 32.61 11.30
C ALA A 342 3.94 33.94 11.01
N SER A 343 3.26 34.89 10.37
CA SER A 343 3.83 36.21 10.08
C SER A 343 4.20 36.97 11.36
N VAL A 344 3.33 36.95 12.39
CA VAL A 344 3.59 37.59 13.68
C VAL A 344 4.80 36.95 14.37
N VAL A 345 4.89 35.63 14.39
CA VAL A 345 6.04 34.90 14.96
C VAL A 345 7.35 35.31 14.28
N VAL A 346 7.37 35.37 12.94
CA VAL A 346 8.56 35.79 12.18
C VAL A 346 8.99 37.21 12.54
N GLN A 347 8.04 38.13 12.74
CA GLN A 347 8.37 39.52 13.11
C GLN A 347 8.94 39.62 14.53
N LEU A 348 8.39 38.88 15.49
CA LEU A 348 8.88 38.89 16.88
C LEU A 348 10.30 38.35 17.00
N TYR A 349 10.62 37.28 16.26
CA TYR A 349 11.93 36.63 16.31
C TYR A 349 12.87 37.04 15.19
N ARG A 350 12.59 38.15 14.50
CA ARG A 350 13.33 38.58 13.29
C ARG A 350 14.85 38.65 13.49
N MET A 351 15.32 39.12 14.65
CA MET A 351 16.75 39.24 14.94
C MET A 351 17.40 37.88 15.21
N GLU A 352 16.70 36.97 15.88
CA GLU A 352 17.19 35.62 16.19
C GLU A 352 17.21 34.75 14.94
N ILE A 353 16.14 34.81 14.12
CA ILE A 353 16.10 34.17 12.80
C ILE A 353 17.23 34.70 11.91
N PHE A 354 17.46 36.01 11.88
CA PHE A 354 18.55 36.59 11.08
C PHE A 354 19.94 36.10 11.54
N LEU A 355 20.18 36.02 12.85
CA LEU A 355 21.43 35.50 13.41
C LEU A 355 21.58 33.99 13.10
N LEU A 356 20.51 33.20 13.23
CA LEU A 356 20.50 31.78 12.90
C LEU A 356 20.79 31.56 11.41
N CYS A 357 20.11 32.30 10.53
CA CYS A 357 20.36 32.26 9.09
C CYS A 357 21.81 32.65 8.76
N ARG A 358 22.38 33.67 9.42
CA ARG A 358 23.77 34.08 9.21
C ARG A 358 24.78 33.03 9.68
N ALA A 359 24.46 32.24 10.70
CA ALA A 359 25.29 31.15 11.21
C ALA A 359 25.22 29.88 10.35
N TYR A 360 24.03 29.49 9.89
CA TYR A 360 23.80 28.24 9.16
C TYR A 360 23.90 28.36 7.63
N LEU A 361 23.75 29.55 7.05
CA LEU A 361 23.97 29.74 5.61
C LEU A 361 25.47 30.01 5.34
N PRO A 362 26.19 29.08 4.69
CA PRO A 362 27.61 29.23 4.38
C PRO A 362 27.77 30.15 3.17
N PHE A 363 27.34 31.41 3.29
CA PHE A 363 27.69 32.40 2.29
C PHE A 363 29.15 32.80 2.52
N GLN A 364 30.04 32.22 1.71
CA GLN A 364 31.46 32.56 1.59
C GLN A 364 31.60 34.08 1.47
N VAL A 365 31.90 34.73 2.59
CA VAL A 365 32.36 36.12 2.57
C VAL A 365 33.87 36.01 2.56
N SER A 366 34.48 36.49 1.48
CA SER A 366 35.93 36.59 1.31
C SER A 366 36.54 37.10 2.61
N THR A 367 37.25 36.22 3.31
CA THR A 367 38.22 36.59 4.33
C THR A 367 39.08 37.69 3.72
N ALA A 368 39.07 38.88 4.31
CA ALA A 368 40.06 39.89 4.01
C ALA A 368 41.43 39.28 4.35
N ALA A 369 42.06 38.69 3.35
CA ALA A 369 43.32 37.98 3.50
C ALA A 369 44.36 38.98 4.04
N GLY A 370 44.89 38.71 5.23
CA GLY A 370 45.93 39.53 5.87
C GLY A 370 45.48 40.43 7.01
N LYS A 371 44.20 40.47 7.40
CA LYS A 371 43.77 41.13 8.66
C LYS A 371 43.99 40.22 9.85
N GLU A 372 44.69 40.70 10.87
CA GLU A 372 45.05 39.92 12.06
C GLU A 372 44.04 40.05 13.19
N PHE A 373 43.37 41.19 13.28
CA PHE A 373 42.42 41.49 14.35
C PHE A 373 41.01 41.64 13.78
N ASP A 374 40.02 41.18 14.55
CA ASP A 374 38.61 41.31 14.17
C ASP A 374 38.09 42.72 14.46
N ALA A 375 38.59 43.37 15.52
CA ALA A 375 38.32 44.77 15.78
C ALA A 375 39.47 45.47 16.54
N PHE A 376 39.77 46.72 16.15
CA PHE A 376 40.57 47.66 16.94
C PHE A 376 39.64 48.45 17.86
N VAL A 377 39.97 48.59 19.14
CA VAL A 377 39.15 49.36 20.10
C VAL A 377 39.89 50.64 20.48
N SER A 378 39.23 51.77 20.23
CA SER A 378 39.70 53.10 20.59
C SER A 378 38.83 53.63 21.73
N TYR A 379 39.46 53.98 22.85
CA TYR A 379 38.78 54.47 24.04
C TYR A 379 39.69 55.45 24.79
N THR A 380 39.10 56.28 25.64
CA THR A 380 39.87 57.20 26.49
C THR A 380 40.28 56.56 27.80
N MET A 381 41.58 56.60 28.08
CA MET A 381 42.11 56.32 29.41
C MET A 381 41.83 57.52 30.33
N SER A 382 41.25 57.26 31.49
CA SER A 382 40.98 58.31 32.46
C SER A 382 42.24 58.58 33.29
N SER A 383 42.90 59.72 33.07
CA SER A 383 43.98 60.16 33.95
C SER A 383 43.38 60.66 35.27
N SER A 384 43.49 59.81 36.29
CA SER A 384 43.18 59.96 37.73
C SER A 384 42.73 61.31 38.30
N LEU A 385 41.76 61.20 39.24
CA LEU A 385 41.32 62.15 40.28
C LEU A 385 40.13 63.07 39.93
N GLU A 386 38.95 62.48 39.69
CA GLU A 386 37.68 63.00 40.23
C GLU A 386 36.65 61.86 40.15
N GLU A 387 36.55 61.12 41.25
CA GLU A 387 35.56 60.07 41.46
C GLU A 387 34.18 60.72 41.62
N GLU A 388 33.37 60.74 40.57
CA GLU A 388 31.91 60.78 40.75
C GLU A 388 31.35 59.37 40.63
N VAL A 389 30.69 58.98 41.71
CA VAL A 389 30.11 57.66 41.99
C VAL A 389 29.05 57.33 40.94
N GLY A 390 29.32 56.29 40.15
CA GLY A 390 28.29 55.53 39.42
C GLY A 390 28.36 55.55 37.89
N ASP A 391 29.28 56.30 37.26
CA ASP A 391 29.44 56.28 35.80
C ASP A 391 30.57 55.33 35.39
N VAL A 392 30.24 54.34 34.56
CA VAL A 392 31.23 53.39 34.04
C VAL A 392 32.15 54.15 33.09
N THR A 393 33.41 54.34 33.47
CA THR A 393 34.38 55.02 32.62
C THR A 393 34.58 54.23 31.32
N GLY A 394 34.83 54.94 30.21
CA GLY A 394 35.04 54.30 28.91
C GLY A 394 36.19 53.29 28.89
N GLU A 395 37.12 53.46 29.82
CA GLU A 395 38.20 52.54 30.16
C GLU A 395 37.70 51.19 30.69
N ALA A 396 36.76 51.16 31.65
CA ALA A 396 36.21 49.90 32.16
C ALA A 396 35.44 49.12 31.08
N LEU A 397 34.70 49.83 30.22
CA LEU A 397 34.01 49.22 29.08
C LEU A 397 35.00 48.65 28.06
N GLY A 398 36.02 49.42 27.67
CA GLY A 398 37.04 49.03 26.70
C GLY A 398 37.97 47.91 27.15
N LEU A 399 38.42 47.92 28.41
CA LEU A 399 39.41 46.97 28.93
C LEU A 399 38.82 45.73 29.59
N CYS A 400 37.64 45.84 30.21
CA CYS A 400 37.07 44.71 30.97
C CYS A 400 35.86 44.10 30.27
N TYR A 401 34.85 44.91 29.93
CA TYR A 401 33.59 44.37 29.42
C TYR A 401 33.68 43.91 27.95
N LEU A 402 34.30 44.70 27.07
CA LEU A 402 34.47 44.31 25.66
C LEU A 402 35.31 43.02 25.53
N PRO A 403 36.51 42.89 26.13
CA PRO A 403 37.29 41.67 26.02
C PRO A 403 36.58 40.46 26.64
N ARG A 404 35.90 40.62 27.78
CA ARG A 404 35.12 39.54 28.42
C ARG A 404 33.99 39.01 27.54
N VAL A 405 33.31 39.86 26.76
CA VAL A 405 32.21 39.41 25.89
C VAL A 405 32.72 39.00 24.51
N LEU A 406 33.51 39.86 23.85
CA LEU A 406 33.93 39.61 22.48
C LEU A 406 35.05 38.57 22.37
N GLU A 407 36.08 38.58 23.24
CA GLU A 407 37.17 37.60 23.18
C GLU A 407 36.77 36.28 23.86
N GLN A 408 36.23 36.31 25.09
CA GLN A 408 35.97 35.08 25.86
C GLN A 408 34.66 34.37 25.49
N GLN A 409 33.59 35.10 25.13
CA GLN A 409 32.31 34.47 24.81
C GLN A 409 32.09 34.30 23.30
N TRP A 410 32.58 35.23 22.47
CA TRP A 410 32.36 35.21 21.01
C TRP A 410 33.62 34.91 20.20
N GLU A 411 34.76 34.64 20.85
CA GLU A 411 36.03 34.22 20.24
C GLU A 411 36.60 35.19 19.17
N TYR A 412 36.29 36.49 19.27
CA TYR A 412 36.92 37.52 18.43
C TYR A 412 38.32 37.88 18.97
N LYS A 413 39.24 38.26 18.07
CA LYS A 413 40.55 38.80 18.44
C LYS A 413 40.52 40.33 18.41
N LEU A 414 40.55 41.00 19.57
CA LEU A 414 40.61 42.46 19.64
C LEU A 414 42.05 42.97 19.62
N CYS A 415 42.25 44.15 19.04
CA CYS A 415 43.49 44.93 19.16
C CYS A 415 43.23 46.08 20.15
N LEU A 416 43.90 46.01 21.29
CA LEU A 416 43.91 47.06 22.32
C LEU A 416 45.27 47.74 22.31
N LEU A 417 45.26 49.07 22.32
CA LEU A 417 46.47 49.87 22.23
C LEU A 417 47.44 49.58 23.39
N GLU A 418 46.94 49.32 24.60
CA GLU A 418 47.75 49.14 25.80
C GLU A 418 48.37 47.75 25.89
N ARG A 419 47.84 46.76 25.15
CA ARG A 419 48.29 45.36 25.18
C ARG A 419 49.07 44.96 23.94
N ASP A 420 48.65 45.43 22.78
CA ASP A 420 49.02 44.85 21.48
C ASP A 420 49.93 45.77 20.64
N LEU A 421 50.41 46.89 21.21
CA LEU A 421 51.42 47.78 20.59
C LEU A 421 52.84 47.21 20.73
N ASP A 422 53.59 47.18 19.63
CA ASP A 422 55.00 46.79 19.64
C ASP A 422 55.89 47.87 20.32
N PRO A 423 56.76 47.51 21.28
CA PRO A 423 57.60 48.49 21.98
C PRO A 423 58.65 49.11 21.04
N GLY A 424 58.71 50.44 20.97
CA GLY A 424 59.75 51.20 20.28
C GLY A 424 59.36 51.90 18.96
N GLY A 425 58.09 51.79 18.53
CA GLY A 425 57.56 52.50 17.35
C GLY A 425 56.98 53.91 17.67
N SER A 426 56.73 54.71 16.62
CA SER A 426 55.96 55.95 16.75
C SER A 426 54.48 55.64 16.98
N TYR A 427 53.88 56.26 18.00
CA TYR A 427 52.45 56.11 18.34
C TYR A 427 51.53 56.28 17.11
N THR A 428 51.79 57.28 16.26
CA THR A 428 50.94 57.57 15.10
C THR A 428 51.03 56.50 14.02
N GLU A 429 52.22 55.94 13.79
CA GLU A 429 52.43 54.88 12.79
C GLU A 429 51.81 53.57 13.26
N GLU A 430 51.91 53.27 14.56
CA GLU A 430 51.37 52.03 15.10
C GLU A 430 49.84 52.03 15.14
N VAL A 431 49.20 53.16 15.48
CA VAL A 431 47.73 53.30 15.37
C VAL A 431 47.26 53.05 13.94
N VAL A 432 47.93 53.64 12.95
CA VAL A 432 47.59 53.43 11.53
C VAL A 432 47.72 51.95 11.16
N ARG A 433 48.81 51.30 11.59
CA ARG A 433 49.08 49.89 11.31
C ARG A 433 48.06 48.97 11.98
N SER A 434 47.70 49.21 13.23
CA SER A 434 46.70 48.45 13.99
C SER A 434 45.30 48.57 13.38
N ILE A 435 44.91 49.76 12.93
CA ILE A 435 43.66 49.97 12.18
C ILE A 435 43.69 49.21 10.85
N GLN A 436 44.82 49.27 10.12
CA GLN A 436 44.97 48.55 8.85
C GLN A 436 44.98 47.03 9.02
N ARG A 437 45.43 46.50 10.17
CA ARG A 437 45.38 45.06 10.51
C ARG A 437 44.02 44.61 11.03
N SER A 438 43.07 45.52 11.24
CA SER A 438 41.76 45.23 11.82
C SER A 438 40.62 45.22 10.79
N GLN A 439 39.58 44.41 11.01
CA GLN A 439 38.37 44.40 10.18
C GLN A 439 37.31 45.41 10.63
N ARG A 440 37.25 45.71 11.93
CA ARG A 440 36.38 46.74 12.50
C ARG A 440 37.20 47.72 13.34
N VAL A 441 36.66 48.90 13.51
CA VAL A 441 37.15 49.86 14.52
C VAL A 441 35.98 50.23 15.41
N ILE A 442 36.10 49.99 16.71
CA ILE A 442 35.11 50.35 17.72
C ILE A 442 35.62 51.59 18.45
N CYS A 443 34.91 52.71 18.30
CA CYS A 443 35.25 53.96 19.00
C CYS A 443 34.26 54.16 20.14
N LEU A 444 34.76 54.14 21.37
CA LEU A 444 34.00 54.38 22.58
C LEU A 444 33.97 55.88 22.88
N LEU A 445 32.89 56.54 22.45
CA LEU A 445 32.71 57.98 22.49
C LEU A 445 32.17 58.44 23.85
N ASN A 446 32.86 59.42 24.41
CA ASN A 446 32.41 60.27 25.52
C ASN A 446 32.93 61.70 25.27
N ALA A 447 32.61 62.64 26.17
CA ALA A 447 33.05 64.03 26.03
C ALA A 447 34.58 64.18 26.00
N SER A 448 35.30 63.40 26.82
CA SER A 448 36.77 63.43 26.88
C SER A 448 37.43 62.84 25.63
N TYR A 449 36.80 61.85 24.97
CA TYR A 449 37.29 61.23 23.74
C TYR A 449 37.45 62.21 22.58
N LEU A 450 36.52 63.14 22.46
CA LEU A 450 36.58 64.15 21.41
C LEU A 450 37.64 65.23 21.65
N MET A 451 38.21 65.28 22.85
CA MET A 451 39.22 66.25 23.27
C MET A 451 40.60 65.60 23.52
N SER A 452 40.70 64.27 23.38
CA SER A 452 41.90 63.49 23.64
C SER A 452 42.65 63.12 22.35
N PRO A 453 43.85 62.52 22.44
CA PRO A 453 44.54 61.94 21.29
C PRO A 453 43.71 60.90 20.51
N CYS A 454 42.68 60.30 21.13
CA CYS A 454 41.80 59.34 20.48
C CYS A 454 40.99 59.95 19.32
N LEU A 455 40.84 61.29 19.27
CA LEU A 455 40.25 61.96 18.11
C LEU A 455 41.07 61.69 16.83
N PHE A 456 42.40 61.60 16.96
CA PHE A 456 43.30 61.24 15.85
C PHE A 456 43.09 59.78 15.42
N GLU A 457 42.89 58.86 16.37
CA GLU A 457 42.56 57.45 16.07
C GLU A 457 41.26 57.34 15.27
N LEU A 458 40.21 58.07 15.69
CA LEU A 458 38.94 58.12 14.97
C LEU A 458 39.09 58.75 13.57
N GLU A 459 39.79 59.88 13.45
CA GLU A 459 40.00 60.51 12.15
C GLU A 459 40.77 59.59 11.20
N THR A 460 41.79 58.89 11.71
CA THR A 460 42.56 57.89 10.97
C THR A 460 41.68 56.74 10.52
N ALA A 461 40.87 56.18 11.42
CA ALA A 461 39.93 55.11 11.11
C ALA A 461 38.93 55.50 10.02
N LEU A 462 38.44 56.74 10.04
CA LEU A 462 37.53 57.27 9.02
C LEU A 462 38.21 57.47 7.66
N LYS A 463 39.47 57.94 7.64
CA LYS A 463 40.27 58.02 6.40
C LYS A 463 40.53 56.64 5.84
N THR A 464 40.88 55.67 6.68
CA THR A 464 41.07 54.27 6.25
C THR A 464 39.78 53.64 5.77
N LEU A 465 38.62 53.94 6.39
CA LEU A 465 37.30 53.49 5.96
C LEU A 465 36.95 53.96 4.54
N GLN A 466 37.36 55.18 4.17
CA GLN A 466 37.16 55.69 2.81
C GLN A 466 38.02 54.97 1.77
N ALA A 467 39.17 54.42 2.18
CA ALA A 467 40.11 53.72 1.30
C ALA A 467 39.87 52.19 1.25
N ASP A 468 39.44 51.59 2.37
CA ASP A 468 39.25 50.14 2.53
C ASP A 468 37.76 49.82 2.78
N VAL A 469 37.09 49.27 1.76
CA VAL A 469 35.67 48.87 1.81
C VAL A 469 35.41 47.76 2.85
N HIS A 470 36.43 47.01 3.25
CA HIS A 470 36.29 45.91 4.21
C HIS A 470 36.38 46.38 5.66
N LEU A 471 36.98 47.54 5.93
CA LEU A 471 36.97 48.17 7.24
C LEU A 471 35.56 48.72 7.52
N LYS A 472 35.05 48.57 8.74
CA LYS A 472 33.85 49.29 9.20
C LYS A 472 34.07 49.91 10.56
N VAL A 473 33.64 51.16 10.71
CA VAL A 473 33.72 51.91 11.98
C VAL A 473 32.39 51.79 12.72
N ILE A 474 32.45 51.42 13.99
CA ILE A 474 31.34 51.27 14.92
C ILE A 474 31.50 52.33 16.00
N LEU A 475 30.54 53.23 16.12
CA LEU A 475 30.55 54.29 17.11
C LEU A 475 29.68 53.87 18.30
N VAL A 476 30.23 53.93 19.52
CA VAL A 476 29.51 53.57 20.74
C VAL A 476 29.55 54.74 21.72
N TRP A 477 28.41 55.34 22.01
CA TRP A 477 28.27 56.36 23.04
C TRP A 477 28.14 55.73 24.41
N ILE A 478 29.06 56.08 25.31
CA ILE A 478 29.09 55.57 26.69
C ILE A 478 28.20 56.40 27.61
N SER A 479 28.14 57.72 27.33
CA SER A 479 27.26 58.67 27.99
C SER A 479 26.43 59.44 26.97
N THR A 480 25.44 60.20 27.44
CA THR A 480 24.61 61.02 26.53
C THR A 480 25.49 61.97 25.71
N PRO A 481 25.31 62.04 24.38
CA PRO A 481 26.14 62.90 23.54
C PRO A 481 26.01 64.36 24.00
N PRO A 482 27.12 65.10 24.14
CA PRO A 482 27.08 66.45 24.67
C PRO A 482 26.22 67.37 23.79
N ALA A 483 25.31 68.14 24.40
CA ALA A 483 24.37 69.03 23.70
C ALA A 483 25.08 70.04 22.77
N HIS A 484 26.34 70.36 23.07
CA HIS A 484 27.19 71.31 22.34
C HIS A 484 28.14 70.65 21.32
N LEU A 485 27.89 69.41 20.88
CA LEU A 485 28.68 68.70 19.86
C LEU A 485 28.90 69.52 18.56
N ARG A 486 27.98 70.46 18.25
CA ARG A 486 28.06 71.34 17.09
C ARG A 486 29.10 72.47 17.22
N SER A 487 29.42 72.91 18.43
CA SER A 487 30.38 74.00 18.68
C SER A 487 31.80 73.52 18.97
N LEU A 488 32.02 72.20 19.08
CA LEU A 488 33.35 71.64 19.29
C LEU A 488 34.18 71.74 17.98
N PRO A 489 35.47 72.11 18.03
CA PRO A 489 36.34 72.26 16.87
C PRO A 489 36.78 70.89 16.31
N LEU A 490 35.81 70.14 15.75
CA LEU A 490 36.04 68.82 15.16
C LEU A 490 36.42 68.90 13.67
N PRO A 491 37.30 68.00 13.20
CA PRO A 491 37.57 67.81 11.78
C PRO A 491 36.28 67.56 10.99
N ARG A 492 36.23 68.05 9.74
CA ARG A 492 35.04 67.94 8.88
C ARG A 492 34.60 66.49 8.67
N LEU A 493 35.57 65.58 8.51
CA LEU A 493 35.33 64.15 8.32
C LEU A 493 34.66 63.51 9.53
N VAL A 494 35.17 63.77 10.74
CA VAL A 494 34.61 63.28 12.00
C VAL A 494 33.18 63.81 12.19
N ARG A 495 32.96 65.11 11.96
CA ARG A 495 31.63 65.73 12.09
C ARG A 495 30.60 65.12 11.13
N ALA A 496 31.01 64.77 9.91
CA ALA A 496 30.14 64.09 8.95
C ALA A 496 29.86 62.64 9.38
N ALA A 497 30.89 61.91 9.82
CA ALA A 497 30.78 60.53 10.25
C ALA A 497 29.84 60.35 11.45
N LEU A 498 29.93 61.22 12.47
CA LEU A 498 29.03 61.19 13.63
C LEU A 498 27.54 61.38 13.27
N ARG A 499 27.22 61.95 12.10
CA ARG A 499 25.83 62.12 11.63
C ARG A 499 25.32 60.95 10.80
N VAL A 500 26.20 60.26 10.10
CA VAL A 500 25.85 59.29 9.05
C VAL A 500 26.08 57.85 9.49
N LEU A 501 27.12 57.60 10.30
CA LEU A 501 27.42 56.25 10.77
C LEU A 501 26.44 55.82 11.86
N PRO A 502 26.03 54.54 11.87
CA PRO A 502 25.19 54.00 12.93
C PRO A 502 25.93 54.08 14.27
N THR A 503 25.25 54.65 15.26
CA THR A 503 25.76 54.81 16.63
C THR A 503 25.01 53.87 17.56
N LEU A 504 25.76 53.22 18.45
CA LEU A 504 25.24 52.41 19.55
C LEU A 504 25.28 53.23 20.83
N HIS A 505 24.34 52.98 21.73
CA HIS A 505 24.32 53.59 23.06
C HIS A 505 24.51 52.48 24.09
N TRP A 506 25.52 52.64 24.94
CA TRP A 506 25.77 51.79 26.08
C TRP A 506 24.94 52.26 27.27
N SER A 507 24.30 51.33 27.99
CA SER A 507 23.62 51.61 29.26
C SER A 507 24.25 50.79 30.38
N PRO A 508 24.31 51.29 31.64
CA PRO A 508 24.79 50.52 32.78
C PRO A 508 24.04 49.19 32.98
N ALA A 509 22.78 49.08 32.55
CA ALA A 509 22.00 47.85 32.58
C ALA A 509 22.56 46.74 31.67
N ASP A 510 23.28 47.11 30.60
CA ASP A 510 23.92 46.19 29.65
C ASP A 510 25.16 45.47 30.23
N SER A 511 25.64 45.90 31.41
CA SER A 511 26.76 45.26 32.12
C SER A 511 26.41 43.89 32.71
N THR A 512 25.13 43.64 32.99
CA THR A 512 24.67 42.47 33.75
C THR A 512 24.34 41.25 32.89
N CYS A 513 24.06 41.43 31.59
CA CYS A 513 23.61 40.35 30.71
C CYS A 513 24.09 40.56 29.26
N SER A 514 24.63 39.52 28.63
CA SER A 514 25.10 39.55 27.23
C SER A 514 23.98 39.41 26.17
N GLU A 515 22.72 39.31 26.61
CA GLU A 515 21.53 39.17 25.75
C GLU A 515 20.75 40.47 25.54
N THR A 516 21.26 41.61 26.03
CA THR A 516 20.59 42.89 25.84
C THR A 516 20.62 43.34 24.37
N ARG A 517 19.76 44.31 24.05
CA ARG A 517 19.67 44.89 22.70
C ARG A 517 21.02 45.43 22.23
N PHE A 518 21.81 46.05 23.13
CA PHE A 518 23.15 46.56 22.81
C PHE A 518 24.05 45.45 22.24
N TRP A 519 24.20 44.34 22.97
CA TRP A 519 25.05 43.22 22.58
C TRP A 519 24.52 42.52 21.31
N LYS A 520 23.20 42.35 21.16
CA LYS A 520 22.60 41.77 19.94
C LYS A 520 22.91 42.63 18.70
N VAL A 521 22.84 43.95 18.81
CA VAL A 521 23.16 44.86 17.69
C VAL A 521 24.67 44.90 17.43
N LEU A 522 25.50 44.93 18.48
CA LEU A 522 26.96 44.88 18.35
C LEU A 522 27.41 43.57 17.66
N ARG A 523 26.84 42.42 18.02
CA ARG A 523 27.13 41.12 17.39
C ARG A 523 26.78 41.12 15.90
N VAL A 524 25.72 41.81 15.49
CA VAL A 524 25.37 41.98 14.07
C VAL A 524 26.41 42.85 13.33
N ALA A 525 26.96 43.88 13.98
CA ALA A 525 27.95 44.79 13.41
C ALA A 525 29.37 44.18 13.31
N MET A 526 29.70 43.22 14.16
CA MET A 526 30.98 42.50 14.15
C MET A 526 31.18 41.63 12.88
N PRO A 527 32.44 41.27 12.53
CA PRO A 527 32.73 40.34 11.44
C PRO A 527 32.07 38.97 11.68
N LYS A 528 31.90 38.15 10.63
CA LYS A 528 31.51 36.76 10.84
C LYS A 528 32.67 36.03 11.52
N THR A 529 32.43 35.33 12.63
CA THR A 529 33.44 34.48 13.28
C THR A 529 33.85 33.35 12.33
N LYS A 530 35.13 32.98 12.35
CA LYS A 530 35.64 31.82 11.63
C LYS A 530 35.14 30.58 12.36
N VAL A 531 34.22 29.82 11.79
CA VAL A 531 33.96 28.46 12.29
C VAL A 531 35.19 27.63 11.94
N LEU A 532 35.99 27.30 12.95
CA LEU A 532 37.09 26.34 12.80
C LEU A 532 36.50 24.99 12.37
N HIS A 533 36.85 24.55 11.17
CA HIS A 533 36.58 23.20 10.71
C HIS A 533 37.31 22.23 11.68
N CYS A 534 36.56 21.44 12.44
CA CYS A 534 37.12 20.26 13.11
C CYS A 534 37.51 19.25 12.03
N THR A 535 38.77 19.24 11.60
CA THR A 535 39.36 18.08 10.93
C THR A 535 39.82 17.12 12.01
N SER A 536 39.01 16.08 12.26
CA SER A 536 39.40 14.95 13.08
C SER A 536 40.54 14.18 12.42
N SER A 537 41.77 14.40 12.87
CA SER A 537 42.90 13.52 12.61
C SER A 537 42.80 12.29 13.52
N THR A 538 42.23 11.20 13.02
CA THR A 538 42.39 9.88 13.62
C THR A 538 43.77 9.34 13.25
N SER A 539 44.77 9.60 14.09
CA SER A 539 46.00 8.81 14.19
C SER A 539 45.80 7.71 15.22
N GLY A 540 45.47 6.50 14.77
CA GLY A 540 45.47 5.29 15.58
C GLY A 540 46.79 4.54 15.40
N HIS A 541 47.66 4.63 16.40
CA HIS A 541 48.73 3.66 16.62
C HIS A 541 48.17 2.49 17.43
N SER A 542 48.04 1.30 16.83
CA SER A 542 48.50 -0.01 17.33
C SER A 542 48.30 -1.05 16.24
#